data_AF-A0A1F7QZS6-F1
#
_entry.id   AF-A0A1F7QZS6-F1
#
_cell.length_a   1.000
_cell.length_b   1.000
_cell.length_c   1.000
_cell.angle_alpha   90.00
_cell.angle_beta   90.00
_cell.angle_gamma   90.00
#
_symmetry.space_group_name_H-M   'P 1'
#
loop_
_entity.id
_entity.type
_entity.pdbx_description
1 polymer ?
#
loop_
_entity_poly.entity_id
_entity_poly.type
_entity_poly.pdbx_seq_one_letter_code
_entity_poly.pdbx_strand_id
1 'polypeptide(L)'
;MKRGTVIALIILLLAGGVAAGWYFWDKNYNQPTTNNTQTNKQTDPSEGGKYLYIKEWSVRFKLPDSLRSDIYYVIETLRSESGTAVDSEAARLASHSLDNLPGSNCKLIINEQKSVYGGMQLTISRSKDKLASDVLPSYTDANRQLGDGYYYSLSYGHASCADSPEAEQRQIEIIQQLIEPFKKMEVAV
;
A
#
# COMPACT_ATOMS: atom_id res chain seq x y z
N MET A 1 -42.04 34.50 -43.78
CA MET A 1 -40.74 33.81 -43.61
C MET A 1 -40.73 32.52 -44.42
N LYS A 2 -39.77 32.34 -45.34
CA LYS A 2 -39.66 31.13 -46.15
C LYS A 2 -39.05 30.02 -45.28
N ARG A 3 -39.57 28.79 -45.36
CA ARG A 3 -39.16 27.65 -44.51
C ARG A 3 -37.63 27.40 -44.49
N GLY A 4 -36.92 27.79 -45.54
CA GLY A 4 -35.45 27.71 -45.60
C GLY A 4 -34.70 28.66 -44.65
N THR A 5 -35.27 29.80 -44.29
CA THR A 5 -34.60 30.78 -43.41
C THR A 5 -34.55 30.33 -41.95
N VAL A 6 -35.55 29.55 -41.52
CA VAL A 6 -35.63 29.03 -40.14
C VAL A 6 -34.64 27.88 -39.92
N ILE A 7 -34.48 27.00 -40.92
CA ILE A 7 -33.54 25.87 -40.84
C ILE A 7 -32.08 26.37 -40.80
N ALA A 8 -31.75 27.41 -41.58
CA ALA A 8 -30.42 28.01 -41.55
C ALA A 8 -30.06 28.62 -40.17
N LEU A 9 -31.03 29.25 -39.49
CA LEU A 9 -30.82 29.81 -38.15
C LEU A 9 -30.60 28.73 -37.08
N ILE A 10 -31.29 27.60 -37.17
CA ILE A 10 -31.11 26.48 -36.23
C ILE A 10 -29.73 25.85 -36.38
N ILE A 11 -29.24 25.66 -37.61
CA ILE A 11 -27.89 25.12 -37.87
C ILE A 11 -26.81 26.08 -37.34
N LEU A 12 -27.01 27.39 -37.50
CA LEU A 12 -26.05 28.41 -37.03
C LEU A 12 -26.00 28.49 -35.49
N LEU A 13 -27.15 28.29 -34.81
CA LEU A 13 -27.22 28.19 -33.35
C LEU A 13 -26.55 26.91 -32.81
N LEU A 14 -26.73 25.77 -33.49
CA LEU A 14 -26.09 24.51 -33.08
C LEU A 14 -24.57 24.56 -33.27
N ALA A 15 -24.07 25.17 -34.35
CA ALA A 15 -22.62 25.31 -34.57
C ALA A 15 -21.95 26.23 -33.54
N GLY A 16 -22.63 27.30 -33.09
CA GLY A 16 -22.12 28.20 -32.05
C GLY A 16 -22.00 27.53 -30.67
N GLY A 17 -22.93 26.63 -30.33
CA GLY A 17 -22.92 25.93 -29.03
C GLY A 17 -21.75 24.95 -28.86
N VAL A 18 -21.34 24.26 -29.93
CA VAL A 18 -20.25 23.27 -29.88
C VAL A 18 -18.89 23.95 -29.63
N ALA A 19 -18.65 25.13 -30.20
CA ALA A 19 -17.40 25.86 -30.02
C ALA A 19 -17.20 26.37 -28.58
N ALA A 20 -18.28 26.84 -27.93
CA ALA A 20 -18.22 27.31 -26.54
C ALA A 20 -17.99 26.16 -25.54
N GLY A 21 -18.57 24.98 -25.80
CA GLY A 21 -18.34 23.79 -24.97
C GLY A 21 -16.91 23.27 -25.02
N TRP A 22 -16.28 23.28 -26.21
CA TRP A 22 -14.90 22.82 -26.36
C TRP A 22 -13.88 23.74 -25.67
N TYR A 23 -14.10 25.06 -25.76
CA TYR A 23 -13.22 26.05 -25.11
C TYR A 23 -13.24 25.97 -23.57
N PHE A 24 -14.39 25.69 -22.95
CA PHE A 24 -14.48 25.48 -21.50
C PHE A 24 -13.92 24.13 -21.05
N TRP A 25 -14.06 23.08 -21.85
CA TRP A 25 -13.48 21.77 -21.56
C TRP A 25 -11.96 21.83 -21.58
N ASP A 26 -11.35 22.41 -22.63
CA ASP A 26 -9.89 22.54 -22.76
C ASP A 26 -9.27 23.37 -21.63
N LYS A 27 -9.93 24.46 -21.21
CA LYS A 27 -9.44 25.33 -20.14
C LYS A 27 -9.51 24.69 -18.74
N ASN A 28 -10.40 23.71 -18.55
CA ASN A 28 -10.48 22.93 -17.30
C ASN A 28 -9.64 21.65 -17.33
N TYR A 29 -9.35 21.09 -18.52
CA TYR A 29 -8.51 19.90 -18.66
C TYR A 29 -7.01 20.21 -18.51
N ASN A 30 -6.59 21.41 -18.92
CA ASN A 30 -5.19 21.83 -18.90
C ASN A 30 -4.82 22.75 -17.73
N GLN A 31 -5.64 22.82 -16.67
CA GLN A 31 -5.14 23.44 -15.45
C GLN A 31 -3.96 22.59 -14.96
N PRO A 32 -2.76 23.16 -14.79
CA PRO A 32 -1.69 22.45 -14.11
C PRO A 32 -2.24 22.13 -12.74
N THR A 33 -2.52 20.85 -12.51
CA THR A 33 -2.82 20.31 -11.19
C THR A 33 -1.67 20.79 -10.34
N THR A 34 -1.93 21.84 -9.53
CA THR A 34 -0.96 22.34 -8.59
C THR A 34 -0.97 21.26 -7.53
N ASN A 35 -0.16 20.23 -7.78
CA ASN A 35 0.17 19.20 -6.82
C ASN A 35 0.91 19.94 -5.72
N ASN A 36 0.13 20.53 -4.81
CA ASN A 36 0.54 20.78 -3.45
C ASN A 36 0.94 19.41 -2.94
N THR A 37 2.20 19.07 -3.17
CA THR A 37 2.91 18.05 -2.43
C THR A 37 3.03 18.63 -1.04
N GLN A 38 1.93 18.60 -0.29
CA GLN A 38 2.02 18.46 1.14
C GLN A 38 2.79 17.16 1.32
N THR A 39 4.11 17.30 1.45
CA THR A 39 4.98 16.25 1.91
C THR A 39 4.48 15.95 3.32
N ASN A 40 3.48 15.07 3.40
CA ASN A 40 3.05 14.46 4.63
C ASN A 40 4.33 13.81 5.13
N LYS A 41 5.00 14.47 6.07
CA LYS A 41 6.29 14.06 6.61
C LYS A 41 5.97 12.81 7.41
N GLN A 42 5.87 11.69 6.69
CA GLN A 42 5.60 10.37 7.25
C GLN A 42 6.70 10.16 8.28
N THR A 43 6.32 10.29 9.55
CA THR A 43 7.21 10.02 10.67
C THR A 43 7.74 8.63 10.45
N ASP A 44 9.06 8.55 10.32
CA ASP A 44 9.80 7.30 10.17
C ASP A 44 9.24 6.29 11.19
N PRO A 45 8.64 5.17 10.75
CA PRO A 45 8.07 4.17 11.65
C PRO A 45 9.14 3.44 12.47
N SER A 46 10.41 3.83 12.31
CA SER A 46 11.51 3.30 13.08
C SER A 46 11.93 4.17 14.25
N GLU A 47 12.29 3.53 15.35
CA GLU A 47 13.00 4.17 16.47
C GLU A 47 14.43 4.53 16.02
N GLY A 48 14.57 5.65 15.31
CA GLY A 48 15.85 6.17 14.83
C GLY A 48 16.50 5.31 13.74
N GLY A 49 15.73 4.77 12.81
CA GLY A 49 16.22 3.94 11.70
C GLY A 49 16.51 2.49 12.09
N LYS A 50 16.55 2.15 13.39
CA LYS A 50 17.13 0.88 13.86
C LYS A 50 16.13 -0.26 13.99
N TYR A 51 14.88 0.05 14.29
CA TYR A 51 13.82 -0.93 14.55
C TYR A 51 12.63 -0.68 13.64
N LEU A 52 11.89 -1.70 13.23
CA LEU A 52 10.52 -1.48 12.79
C LEU A 52 9.65 -1.43 14.04
N TYR A 53 9.05 -0.28 14.34
CA TYR A 53 8.20 -0.11 15.51
C TYR A 53 6.73 -0.01 15.12
N ILE A 54 5.95 -1.05 15.44
CA ILE A 54 4.51 -1.06 15.21
C ILE A 54 3.83 -0.45 16.43
N LYS A 55 3.68 0.87 16.42
CA LYS A 55 3.26 1.67 17.58
C LYS A 55 1.89 1.26 18.14
N GLU A 56 0.96 0.87 17.26
CA GLU A 56 -0.39 0.45 17.64
C GLU A 56 -0.37 -0.81 18.53
N TRP A 57 0.69 -1.60 18.40
CA TRP A 57 0.86 -2.87 19.09
C TRP A 57 1.91 -2.79 20.19
N SER A 58 2.66 -1.68 20.25
CA SER A 58 3.81 -1.53 21.12
C SER A 58 4.80 -2.69 20.95
N VAL A 59 5.04 -3.12 19.71
CA VAL A 59 6.04 -4.16 19.39
C VAL A 59 7.08 -3.66 18.41
N ARG A 60 8.29 -4.18 18.53
CA ARG A 60 9.40 -3.84 17.63
C ARG A 60 10.30 -5.02 17.33
N PHE A 61 11.00 -4.94 16.21
CA PHE A 61 12.15 -5.79 15.93
C PHE A 61 13.22 -5.01 15.16
N LYS A 62 14.47 -5.46 15.24
CA LYS A 62 15.60 -4.75 14.65
C LYS A 62 15.58 -4.84 13.13
N LEU A 63 15.64 -3.72 12.41
CA LEU A 63 15.77 -3.74 10.96
C LEU A 63 17.22 -4.02 10.54
N PRO A 64 17.42 -4.87 9.51
CA PRO A 64 18.70 -4.97 8.81
C PRO A 64 19.15 -3.61 8.28
N ASP A 65 20.46 -3.37 8.24
CA ASP A 65 21.05 -2.09 7.86
C ASP A 65 20.65 -1.64 6.44
N SER A 66 20.50 -2.60 5.54
CA SER A 66 20.03 -2.46 4.15
C SER A 66 18.57 -2.04 4.01
N LEU A 67 17.75 -2.19 5.06
CA LEU A 67 16.31 -1.94 5.04
C LEU A 67 15.90 -0.74 5.92
N ARG A 68 16.87 -0.10 6.56
CA ARG A 68 16.61 1.10 7.38
C ARG A 68 16.12 2.23 6.49
N SER A 69 15.06 2.91 6.91
CA SER A 69 14.37 3.97 6.14
C SER A 69 13.73 3.55 4.81
N ASP A 70 13.79 2.26 4.47
CA ASP A 70 13.16 1.70 3.28
C ASP A 70 11.81 1.02 3.60
N ILE A 71 11.69 0.42 4.79
CA ILE A 71 10.49 -0.29 5.21
C ILE A 71 9.49 0.65 5.90
N TYR A 72 8.25 0.60 5.43
CA TYR A 72 7.09 1.27 6.01
C TYR A 72 6.00 0.26 6.33
N TYR A 73 5.04 0.65 7.16
CA TYR A 73 3.86 -0.18 7.38
C TYR A 73 2.57 0.64 7.46
N VAL A 74 1.47 -0.06 7.21
CA VAL A 74 0.10 0.41 7.41
C VAL A 74 -0.67 -0.63 8.19
N ILE A 75 -1.48 -0.16 9.14
CA ILE A 75 -2.41 -1.01 9.87
C ILE A 75 -3.70 -1.17 9.08
N GLU A 76 -4.12 -2.42 8.94
CA GLU A 76 -5.39 -2.85 8.38
C GLU A 76 -6.08 -3.83 9.32
N THR A 77 -7.39 -3.87 9.28
CA THR A 77 -8.17 -4.92 9.96
C THR A 77 -8.57 -5.96 8.92
N LEU A 78 -8.11 -7.20 9.09
CA LEU A 78 -8.51 -8.31 8.23
C LEU A 78 -9.82 -8.88 8.77
N ARG A 79 -10.90 -8.71 8.02
CA ARG A 79 -12.20 -9.33 8.31
C ARG A 79 -12.32 -10.61 7.48
N SER A 80 -12.55 -11.75 8.13
CA SER A 80 -12.91 -12.96 7.39
C SER A 80 -14.31 -12.81 6.78
N GLU A 81 -14.42 -12.98 5.47
CA GLU A 81 -15.70 -12.96 4.76
C GLU A 81 -16.62 -14.13 5.20
N SER A 82 -16.06 -15.20 5.77
CA SER A 82 -16.79 -16.40 6.20
C SER A 82 -17.65 -16.22 7.45
N GLY A 83 -17.64 -15.05 8.10
CA GLY A 83 -18.42 -14.78 9.32
C GLY A 83 -17.95 -15.54 10.56
N THR A 84 -16.94 -16.40 10.44
CA THR A 84 -16.28 -17.13 11.54
C THR A 84 -15.04 -16.40 12.08
N ALA A 85 -14.93 -15.09 11.81
CA ALA A 85 -13.69 -14.32 11.90
C ALA A 85 -13.09 -14.30 13.30
N VAL A 86 -11.83 -14.73 13.39
CA VAL A 86 -10.90 -14.18 14.40
C VAL A 86 -10.60 -12.77 13.93
N ASP A 87 -11.00 -11.75 14.69
CA ASP A 87 -10.58 -10.38 14.44
C ASP A 87 -9.05 -10.34 14.49
N SER A 88 -8.42 -10.21 13.33
CA SER A 88 -6.97 -10.08 13.21
C SER A 88 -6.63 -8.70 12.71
N GLU A 89 -5.65 -8.10 13.38
CA GLU A 89 -5.05 -6.85 12.92
C GLU A 89 -3.81 -7.21 12.10
N ALA A 90 -3.61 -6.49 11.01
CA ALA A 90 -2.49 -6.69 10.11
C ALA A 90 -1.70 -5.40 9.96
N ALA A 91 -0.39 -5.52 9.93
CA ALA A 91 0.54 -4.48 9.51
C ALA A 91 1.10 -4.91 8.15
N ARG A 92 0.63 -4.28 7.07
CA ARG A 92 1.18 -4.49 5.73
C ARG A 92 2.46 -3.70 5.59
N LEU A 93 3.55 -4.39 5.27
CA LEU A 93 4.86 -3.82 5.08
C LEU A 93 5.08 -3.45 3.61
N ALA A 94 5.68 -2.29 3.37
CA ALA A 94 6.03 -1.79 2.06
C ALA A 94 7.51 -1.38 2.02
N SER A 95 8.10 -1.42 0.82
CA SER A 95 9.50 -1.08 0.57
C SER A 95 9.60 -0.22 -0.69
N HIS A 96 10.28 0.93 -0.61
CA HIS A 96 10.58 1.75 -1.79
C HIS A 96 11.67 1.14 -2.68
N SER A 97 12.45 0.19 -2.18
CA SER A 97 13.48 -0.49 -2.97
C SER A 97 12.91 -1.30 -4.14
N LEU A 98 11.60 -1.62 -4.11
CA LEU A 98 10.90 -2.24 -5.23
C LEU A 98 10.47 -1.22 -6.30
N ASP A 99 10.19 0.03 -5.92
CA ASP A 99 9.69 1.08 -6.82
C ASP A 99 10.69 1.45 -7.93
N ASN A 100 11.99 1.35 -7.61
CA ASN A 100 13.07 1.85 -8.45
C ASN A 100 13.70 0.77 -9.35
N LEU A 101 13.14 -0.44 -9.37
CA LEU A 101 13.68 -1.53 -10.17
C LEU A 101 13.27 -1.37 -11.65
N PRO A 102 14.19 -1.62 -12.61
CA PRO A 102 13.87 -1.58 -14.02
C PRO A 102 12.71 -2.52 -14.37
N GLY A 103 11.69 -2.00 -15.05
CA GLY A 103 10.52 -2.79 -15.44
C GLY A 103 9.51 -3.07 -14.32
N SER A 104 9.77 -2.59 -13.11
CA SER A 104 8.82 -2.77 -12.00
C SER A 104 7.61 -1.86 -12.14
N ASN A 105 6.43 -2.42 -11.98
CA ASN A 105 5.19 -1.68 -11.74
C ASN A 105 4.87 -1.59 -10.23
N CYS A 106 5.85 -1.87 -9.35
CA CYS A 106 5.68 -1.89 -7.89
C CYS A 106 5.61 -0.54 -7.21
N LYS A 107 5.31 0.54 -7.92
CA LYS A 107 5.25 1.89 -7.35
C LYS A 107 4.40 1.90 -6.07
N LEU A 108 5.04 2.14 -4.94
CA LEU A 108 4.40 2.29 -3.65
C LEU A 108 3.54 3.54 -3.66
N ILE A 109 2.23 3.34 -3.55
CA ILE A 109 1.25 4.41 -3.41
C ILE A 109 0.64 4.26 -2.02
N ILE A 110 1.00 5.21 -1.14
CA ILE A 110 0.33 5.40 0.15
C ILE A 110 -0.65 6.56 -0.05
N ASN A 111 -1.95 6.27 -0.07
CA ASN A 111 -2.96 7.31 -0.24
C ASN A 111 -3.31 7.99 1.10
N GLU A 112 -4.16 9.01 1.05
CA GLU A 112 -4.61 9.75 2.25
C GLU A 112 -5.36 8.87 3.25
N GLN A 113 -6.00 7.80 2.77
CA GLN A 113 -6.67 6.77 3.56
C GLN A 113 -5.69 5.75 4.16
N LYS A 114 -4.38 5.97 3.99
CA LYS A 114 -3.30 5.06 4.38
C LYS A 114 -3.37 3.69 3.71
N SER A 115 -4.14 3.49 2.65
CA SER A 115 -4.08 2.25 1.90
C SER A 115 -2.75 2.15 1.17
N VAL A 116 -2.15 0.97 1.19
CA VAL A 116 -0.91 0.65 0.48
C VAL A 116 -1.27 -0.07 -0.81
N TYR A 117 -0.92 0.52 -1.94
CA TYR A 117 -0.97 -0.15 -3.24
C TYR A 117 0.44 -0.26 -3.83
N GLY A 118 0.70 -1.37 -4.51
CA GLY A 118 2.05 -1.67 -5.02
C GLY A 118 3.00 -2.15 -3.92
N GLY A 119 4.27 -2.31 -4.28
CA GLY A 119 5.32 -2.77 -3.39
C GLY A 119 5.23 -4.25 -2.99
N MET A 120 5.81 -4.55 -1.82
CA MET A 120 5.91 -5.90 -1.27
C MET A 120 4.58 -6.34 -0.65
N GLN A 121 4.15 -7.58 -0.90
CA GLN A 121 3.05 -8.19 -0.13
C GLN A 121 3.61 -8.95 1.07
N LEU A 122 4.08 -8.22 2.08
CA LEU A 122 4.52 -8.80 3.36
C LEU A 122 3.61 -8.27 4.45
N THR A 123 3.04 -9.15 5.24
CA THR A 123 2.07 -8.82 6.27
C THR A 123 2.54 -9.41 7.59
N ILE A 124 2.58 -8.58 8.63
CA ILE A 124 2.60 -9.08 10.00
C ILE A 124 1.17 -9.07 10.49
N SER A 125 0.66 -10.18 11.01
CA SER A 125 -0.68 -10.23 11.62
C SER A 125 -0.56 -10.49 13.11
N ARG A 126 -1.52 -10.00 13.90
CA ARG A 126 -1.69 -10.37 15.30
C ARG A 126 -3.12 -10.82 15.60
N SER A 127 -3.24 -11.80 16.50
CA SER A 127 -4.51 -12.36 16.95
C SER A 127 -4.41 -12.92 18.37
N LYS A 128 -5.54 -13.04 19.07
CA LYS A 128 -5.57 -13.68 20.40
C LYS A 128 -5.42 -15.19 20.32
N ASP A 129 -5.94 -15.77 19.25
CA ASP A 129 -5.84 -17.19 18.98
C ASP A 129 -4.70 -17.47 18.02
N LYS A 130 -4.08 -18.64 18.14
CA LYS A 130 -3.05 -19.07 17.20
C LYS A 130 -3.68 -19.25 15.82
N LEU A 131 -3.18 -18.50 14.82
CA LEU A 131 -3.62 -18.65 13.44
C LEU A 131 -3.20 -20.02 12.92
N ALA A 132 -4.17 -20.79 12.43
CA ALA A 132 -3.90 -22.04 11.76
C ALA A 132 -3.24 -21.75 10.40
N SER A 133 -2.24 -22.57 10.03
CA SER A 133 -1.40 -22.35 8.85
C SER A 133 -2.16 -22.41 7.52
N ASP A 134 -3.34 -23.00 7.52
CA ASP A 134 -4.27 -23.14 6.39
C ASP A 134 -5.13 -21.88 6.15
N VAL A 135 -5.23 -20.97 7.11
CA VAL A 135 -6.02 -19.72 6.99
C VAL A 135 -5.28 -18.65 6.18
N LEU A 136 -3.95 -18.73 6.10
CA LEU A 136 -3.15 -17.79 5.32
C LEU A 136 -2.65 -18.50 4.05
N PRO A 137 -3.09 -18.08 2.84
CA PRO A 137 -2.73 -18.73 1.56
C PRO A 137 -1.25 -18.54 1.16
N SER A 138 -0.41 -18.11 2.10
CA SER A 138 0.96 -17.67 1.92
C SER A 138 1.84 -18.26 3.02
N TYR A 139 3.09 -18.59 2.66
CA TYR A 139 4.12 -19.13 3.54
C TYR A 139 4.16 -18.37 4.88
N THR A 140 3.68 -19.01 5.94
CA THR A 140 3.64 -18.44 7.29
C THR A 140 4.80 -19.02 8.07
N ASP A 141 5.83 -18.21 8.30
CA ASP A 141 7.13 -18.73 8.76
C ASP A 141 7.37 -18.61 10.27
N ALA A 142 6.45 -17.99 11.00
CA ALA A 142 6.55 -17.92 12.45
C ALA A 142 5.19 -17.56 13.07
N ASN A 143 4.66 -18.40 13.96
CA ASN A 143 3.61 -18.02 14.90
C ASN A 143 4.27 -17.89 16.27
N ARG A 144 4.36 -16.68 16.82
CA ARG A 144 4.98 -16.43 18.12
C ARG A 144 4.04 -15.69 19.05
N GLN A 145 3.85 -16.22 20.25
CA GLN A 145 3.18 -15.49 21.31
C GLN A 145 4.18 -14.55 22.00
N LEU A 146 3.82 -13.29 22.18
CA LEU A 146 4.59 -12.33 22.96
C LEU A 146 3.94 -12.12 24.34
N GLY A 147 4.64 -11.40 25.23
CA GLY A 147 4.19 -11.15 26.61
C GLY A 147 2.93 -10.26 26.72
N ASP A 148 2.46 -9.71 25.61
CA ASP A 148 1.22 -8.95 25.50
C ASP A 148 -0.03 -9.83 25.32
N GLY A 149 0.15 -11.15 25.24
CA GLY A 149 -0.94 -12.12 25.10
C GLY A 149 -1.41 -12.36 23.66
N TYR A 150 -0.77 -11.75 22.65
CA TYR A 150 -1.10 -11.95 21.24
C TYR A 150 -0.13 -12.92 20.56
N TYR A 151 -0.66 -13.69 19.61
CA TYR A 151 0.13 -14.41 18.61
C TYR A 151 0.40 -13.51 17.43
N TYR A 152 1.64 -13.52 16.97
CA TYR A 152 2.11 -12.79 15.82
C TYR A 152 2.51 -13.75 14.72
N SER A 153 2.09 -13.45 13.49
CA SER A 153 2.50 -14.16 12.30
C SER A 153 3.10 -13.24 11.24
N LEU A 154 4.06 -13.78 10.48
CA LEU A 154 4.60 -13.13 9.29
C LEU A 154 4.16 -13.97 8.09
N SER A 155 3.42 -13.37 7.17
CA SER A 155 2.98 -13.98 5.92
C SER A 155 3.39 -13.12 4.74
N TYR A 156 3.69 -13.77 3.61
CA TYR A 156 4.05 -13.05 2.39
C TYR A 156 3.42 -13.67 1.15
N GLY A 157 2.84 -12.81 0.32
CA GLY A 157 2.33 -13.17 -1.00
C GLY A 157 3.34 -12.82 -2.10
N HIS A 158 3.07 -13.29 -3.32
CA HIS A 158 3.70 -12.71 -4.50
C HIS A 158 3.30 -11.24 -4.57
N ALA A 159 4.26 -10.33 -4.72
CA ALA A 159 3.90 -8.93 -4.94
C ALA A 159 3.01 -8.84 -6.19
N SER A 160 1.88 -8.15 -6.07
CA SER A 160 0.92 -7.92 -7.18
C SER A 160 1.51 -7.14 -8.35
N CYS A 161 2.77 -6.77 -8.26
CA CYS A 161 3.54 -5.95 -9.17
C CYS A 161 4.92 -6.57 -9.50
N ALA A 162 5.14 -7.85 -9.14
CA ALA A 162 6.37 -8.56 -9.45
C ALA A 162 6.30 -9.23 -10.83
N ASP A 163 5.83 -8.52 -11.86
CA ASP A 163 5.86 -9.04 -13.23
C ASP A 163 7.30 -9.08 -13.79
N SER A 164 8.26 -8.41 -13.13
CA SER A 164 9.69 -8.48 -13.42
C SER A 164 10.42 -9.47 -12.49
N PRO A 165 11.24 -10.41 -13.01
CA PRO A 165 12.06 -11.31 -12.19
C PRO A 165 12.95 -10.61 -11.16
N GLU A 166 13.45 -9.41 -11.48
CA GLU A 166 14.30 -8.61 -10.59
C GLU A 166 13.53 -8.13 -9.35
N ALA A 167 12.28 -7.72 -9.52
CA ALA A 167 11.42 -7.31 -8.40
C ALA A 167 11.01 -8.51 -7.53
N GLU A 168 10.71 -9.65 -8.15
CA GLU A 168 10.44 -10.88 -7.41
C GLU A 168 11.66 -11.32 -6.59
N GLN A 169 12.84 -11.36 -7.20
CA GLN A 169 14.08 -11.71 -6.53
C GLN A 169 14.37 -10.73 -5.39
N ARG A 170 14.21 -9.43 -5.62
CA ARG A 170 14.41 -8.41 -4.58
C ARG A 170 13.41 -8.56 -3.43
N GLN A 171 12.15 -8.89 -3.72
CA GLN A 171 11.14 -9.15 -2.70
C GLN A 171 11.55 -10.35 -1.83
N ILE A 172 12.00 -11.46 -2.44
CA ILE A 172 12.48 -12.64 -1.73
C ILE A 172 13.65 -12.29 -0.80
N GLU A 173 14.62 -11.50 -1.28
CA GLU A 173 15.74 -11.04 -0.47
C GLU A 173 15.30 -10.21 0.74
N ILE A 174 14.34 -9.31 0.58
CA ILE A 174 13.81 -8.49 1.67
C ILE A 174 13.12 -9.38 2.69
N ILE A 175 12.29 -10.32 2.24
CA ILE A 175 11.59 -11.28 3.11
C ILE A 175 12.61 -12.09 3.93
N GLN A 176 13.62 -12.68 3.28
CA GLN A 176 14.67 -13.44 3.95
C GLN A 176 15.41 -12.63 5.01
N GLN A 177 15.68 -11.35 4.73
CA GLN A 177 16.32 -10.44 5.67
C GLN A 177 15.44 -10.10 6.89
N LEU A 178 14.11 -10.20 6.76
CA LEU A 178 13.15 -9.86 7.83
C LEU A 178 12.73 -11.04 8.70
N ILE A 179 12.84 -12.29 8.23
CA ILE A 179 12.42 -13.49 8.98
C ILE A 179 13.13 -13.60 10.35
N GLU A 180 14.46 -13.56 10.38
CA GLU A 180 15.22 -13.74 11.62
C GLU A 180 15.03 -12.58 12.61
N PRO A 181 15.01 -11.30 12.17
CA PRO A 181 14.60 -10.21 13.03
C PRO A 181 13.18 -10.35 13.58
N PHE A 182 12.21 -10.76 12.75
CA PHE A 182 10.83 -10.96 13.17
C PHE A 182 10.72 -12.02 14.28
N LYS A 183 11.46 -13.12 14.16
CA LYS A 183 11.54 -14.14 15.22
C LYS A 183 12.03 -13.58 16.56
N LYS A 184 12.77 -12.46 16.55
CA LYS A 184 13.28 -11.75 17.73
C LYS A 184 12.44 -10.54 18.13
N MET A 185 11.23 -10.38 17.59
CA MET A 185 10.31 -9.31 17.94
C MET A 185 10.01 -9.27 19.44
N GLU A 186 9.83 -8.09 19.99
CA GLU A 186 9.60 -7.88 21.43
C GLU A 186 8.56 -6.79 21.65
N VAL A 187 7.96 -6.80 22.84
CA VAL A 187 7.14 -5.67 23.30
C VAL A 187 8.09 -4.51 23.63
N ALA A 188 7.84 -3.35 23.04
CA ALA A 188 8.55 -2.12 23.34
C ALA A 188 8.12 -1.62 24.74
N VAL A 189 9.11 -1.31 25.57
CA VAL A 189 8.93 -0.79 26.95
C VAL A 189 9.17 0.71 26.96
#